data_AF-A0A934NE63-F1
#
_entry.id   AF-A0A934NE63-F1
#
_cell.length_a   1.000
_cell.length_b   1.000
_cell.length_c   1.000
_cell.angle_alpha   90.00
_cell.angle_beta   90.00
_cell.angle_gamma   90.00
#
_symmetry.space_group_name_H-M   'P 1'
#
loop_
_entity.id
_entity.type
_entity.pdbx_description
1 polymer ?
#
loop_
_entity_poly.entity_id
_entity_poly.type
_entity_poly.pdbx_seq_one_letter_code
_entity_poly.pdbx_strand_id
1 'polypeptide(L)'
;MGKYVLLFIGKFGILKTGLTLLISLGLYAVFFGFWGALGLVLMILLHELGHVVEIRRQGMKATAPLFIPFMGAAIFQRSHPTDALKQAQIGIAGPLAGTVAATAAFVLFGLTHNSLFLFWAWIGFYLNLFNLIPFGMLDGGWILAAASKWFQLLGLAALALAVLFFHLTFGPLLLILLIFGIPTMIARFRNDSLPYYQSVPTAGKVGMGLAWLVLVGYLGYASMQAYNLLTAQTALG
;
A
#
# COMPACT_ATOMS: atom_id res chain seq x y z
N MET A 1 29.81 20.46 -12.74
CA MET A 1 28.46 20.98 -12.40
C MET A 1 27.42 19.91 -11.97
N GLY A 2 27.67 18.60 -12.13
CA GLY A 2 26.66 17.56 -11.81
C GLY A 2 26.41 17.25 -10.32
N LYS A 3 27.35 17.56 -9.43
CA LYS A 3 27.23 17.23 -7.99
C LYS A 3 26.33 18.21 -7.20
N TYR A 4 26.28 19.47 -7.63
CA TYR A 4 25.46 20.52 -6.99
C TYR A 4 23.99 20.46 -7.44
N VAL A 5 23.71 20.06 -8.68
CA VAL A 5 22.34 19.85 -9.18
C VAL A 5 21.68 18.65 -8.49
N LEU A 6 22.44 17.59 -8.19
CA LEU A 6 21.95 16.44 -7.41
C LEU A 6 21.58 16.82 -5.97
N LEU A 7 22.40 17.67 -5.33
CA LEU A 7 22.12 18.21 -3.99
C LEU A 7 20.93 19.17 -4.00
N PHE A 8 20.76 19.95 -5.07
CA PHE A 8 19.63 20.87 -5.22
C PHE A 8 18.30 20.09 -5.36
N ILE A 9 18.24 19.11 -6.27
CA ILE A 9 17.02 18.30 -6.49
C ILE A 9 16.68 17.44 -5.26
N GLY A 10 17.70 16.90 -4.56
CA GLY A 10 17.50 16.15 -3.33
C GLY A 10 16.95 16.99 -2.17
N LYS A 11 17.44 18.22 -2.00
CA LYS A 11 16.96 19.15 -0.96
C LYS A 11 15.50 19.56 -1.18
N PHE A 12 15.10 19.88 -2.41
CA PHE A 12 13.71 20.24 -2.73
C PHE A 12 12.73 19.06 -2.59
N GLY A 13 13.18 17.83 -2.85
CA GLY A 13 12.35 16.63 -2.65
C GLY A 13 12.01 16.40 -1.18
N ILE A 14 13.02 16.45 -0.30
CA ILE A 14 12.84 16.25 1.14
C ILE A 14 11.99 17.36 1.76
N LEU A 15 12.17 18.61 1.34
CA LEU A 15 11.33 19.74 1.77
C LEU A 15 9.86 19.54 1.38
N LYS A 16 9.58 19.08 0.16
CA LYS A 16 8.21 18.78 -0.31
C LYS A 16 7.58 17.61 0.43
N THR A 17 8.34 16.53 0.65
CA THR A 17 7.89 15.40 1.48
C THR A 17 7.59 15.85 2.90
N GLY A 18 8.49 16.61 3.53
CA GLY A 18 8.28 17.14 4.88
C GLY A 18 7.03 18.02 4.95
N LEU A 19 6.84 18.93 3.99
CA LEU A 19 5.66 19.79 3.95
C LEU A 19 4.36 19.00 3.77
N THR A 20 4.32 18.08 2.79
CA THR A 20 3.12 17.26 2.56
C THR A 20 2.81 16.32 3.72
N LEU A 21 3.84 15.78 4.37
CA LEU A 21 3.70 14.98 5.59
C LEU A 21 3.08 15.82 6.71
N LEU A 22 3.57 17.04 6.95
CA LEU A 22 3.03 17.93 7.99
C LEU A 22 1.58 18.33 7.70
N ILE A 23 1.23 18.61 6.44
CA ILE A 23 -0.14 18.89 6.03
C ILE A 23 -1.04 17.68 6.29
N SER A 24 -0.62 16.49 5.85
CA SER A 24 -1.35 15.24 6.10
C SER A 24 -1.50 14.98 7.60
N LEU A 25 -0.45 15.16 8.40
CA LEU A 25 -0.49 15.01 9.85
C LEU A 25 -1.52 15.95 10.47
N GLY A 26 -1.52 17.24 10.08
CA GLY A 26 -2.49 18.22 10.57
C GLY A 26 -3.93 17.86 10.21
N LEU A 27 -4.18 17.46 8.96
CA LEU A 27 -5.51 17.07 8.49
C LEU A 27 -6.00 15.80 9.19
N TYR A 28 -5.16 14.78 9.31
CA TYR A 28 -5.51 13.54 10.01
C TYR A 28 -5.70 13.76 11.52
N ALA A 29 -4.98 14.71 12.12
CA ALA A 29 -5.11 15.01 13.54
C ALA A 29 -6.50 15.54 13.91
N VAL A 30 -7.22 16.15 12.96
CA VAL A 30 -8.63 16.56 13.14
C VAL A 30 -9.55 15.36 13.36
N PHE A 31 -9.26 14.21 12.73
CA PHE A 31 -10.10 13.01 12.80
C PHE A 31 -9.65 12.01 13.87
N PHE A 32 -8.33 11.87 14.07
CA PHE A 32 -7.75 10.81 14.89
C PHE A 32 -6.97 11.33 16.12
N GLY A 33 -6.96 12.65 16.33
CA GLY A 33 -6.05 13.29 17.28
C GLY A 33 -4.59 13.21 16.82
N PHE A 34 -3.71 13.97 17.48
CA PHE A 34 -2.29 14.07 17.09
C PHE A 34 -1.60 12.69 17.07
N TRP A 35 -1.77 11.89 18.12
CA TRP A 35 -1.10 10.60 18.25
C TRP A 35 -1.64 9.54 17.28
N GLY A 36 -2.95 9.55 16.99
CA GLY A 36 -3.53 8.67 15.99
C GLY A 36 -3.05 9.02 14.58
N ALA A 37 -3.02 10.33 14.26
CA ALA A 37 -2.50 10.83 12.99
C ALA A 37 -1.01 10.53 12.80
N LEU A 38 -0.21 10.66 13.87
CA LEU A 38 1.21 10.30 13.84
C LEU A 38 1.39 8.81 13.50
N GLY A 39 0.62 7.93 14.14
CA GLY A 39 0.61 6.50 13.84
C GLY A 39 0.28 6.20 12.38
N LEU A 40 -0.79 6.81 11.85
CA LEU A 40 -1.18 6.66 10.45
C LEU A 40 -0.07 7.09 9.49
N VAL A 41 0.47 8.30 9.67
CA VAL A 41 1.54 8.84 8.84
C VAL A 41 2.79 7.96 8.91
N LEU A 42 3.14 7.45 10.09
CA LEU A 42 4.27 6.56 10.27
C LEU A 42 4.05 5.22 9.56
N MET A 43 2.85 4.63 9.62
CA MET A 43 2.54 3.39 8.93
C MET A 43 2.58 3.55 7.41
N ILE A 44 2.03 4.65 6.87
CA ILE A 44 2.17 5.02 5.46
C ILE A 44 3.66 5.14 5.11
N LEU A 45 4.43 5.91 5.89
CA LEU A 45 5.85 6.13 5.61
C LEU A 45 6.64 4.81 5.56
N LEU A 46 6.46 3.93 6.54
CA LEU A 46 7.18 2.66 6.62
C LEU A 46 6.81 1.73 5.47
N HIS A 47 5.55 1.72 5.05
CA HIS A 47 5.10 1.04 3.85
C HIS A 47 5.80 1.60 2.60
N GLU A 48 5.75 2.91 2.37
CA GLU A 48 6.40 3.55 1.21
C GLU A 48 7.91 3.32 1.17
N LEU A 49 8.57 3.33 2.33
CA LEU A 49 10.00 3.05 2.41
C LEU A 49 10.34 1.62 1.96
N GLY A 50 9.43 0.65 2.12
CA GLY A 50 9.57 -0.68 1.55
C GLY A 50 9.72 -0.65 0.03
N HIS A 51 8.84 0.09 -0.66
CA HIS A 51 8.97 0.31 -2.10
C HIS A 51 10.28 1.02 -2.47
N VAL A 52 10.65 2.08 -1.74
CA VAL A 52 11.90 2.82 -2.00
C VAL A 52 13.12 1.89 -1.91
N VAL A 53 13.18 1.04 -0.88
CA VAL A 53 14.27 0.08 -0.69
C VAL A 53 14.35 -0.87 -1.87
N GLU A 54 13.23 -1.44 -2.29
CA GLU A 54 13.21 -2.40 -3.40
C GLU A 54 13.55 -1.75 -4.75
N ILE A 55 13.00 -0.57 -5.04
CA ILE A 55 13.33 0.21 -6.25
C ILE A 55 14.85 0.45 -6.31
N ARG A 56 15.46 0.86 -5.19
CA ARG A 56 16.91 1.09 -5.11
C ARG A 56 17.72 -0.20 -5.20
N ARG A 57 17.24 -1.30 -4.61
CA ARG A 57 17.86 -2.63 -4.70
C ARG A 57 17.94 -3.11 -6.16
N GLN A 58 16.94 -2.76 -6.96
CA GLN A 58 16.92 -3.03 -8.40
C GLN A 58 17.73 -2.03 -9.24
N GLY A 59 18.48 -1.11 -8.61
CA GLY A 59 19.32 -0.11 -9.29
C GLY A 59 18.56 1.10 -9.85
N MET A 60 17.26 1.22 -9.56
CA MET A 60 16.43 2.32 -10.03
C MET A 60 16.41 3.50 -9.05
N LYS A 61 16.08 4.69 -9.56
CA LYS A 61 15.99 5.92 -8.74
C LYS A 61 14.55 6.15 -8.29
N ALA A 62 14.30 5.98 -6.99
CA ALA A 62 13.06 6.37 -6.32
C ALA A 62 13.08 7.85 -5.89
N THR A 63 11.96 8.55 -6.02
CA THR A 63 11.76 9.84 -5.34
C THR A 63 11.51 9.65 -3.84
N ALA A 64 11.57 10.73 -3.07
CA ALA A 64 11.00 10.72 -1.73
C ALA A 64 9.46 10.56 -1.81
N PRO A 65 8.82 9.89 -0.83
CA PRO A 65 7.37 9.76 -0.79
C PRO A 65 6.69 11.13 -0.72
N LEU A 66 5.67 11.36 -1.54
CA LEU A 66 4.83 12.55 -1.46
C LEU A 66 3.50 12.18 -0.82
N PHE A 67 3.19 12.76 0.34
CA PHE A 67 1.93 12.47 1.02
C PHE A 67 0.78 13.20 0.33
N ILE A 68 -0.29 12.47 0.02
CA ILE A 68 -1.51 13.00 -0.55
C ILE A 68 -2.61 12.77 0.49
N PRO A 69 -3.11 13.84 1.15
CA PRO A 69 -4.15 13.70 2.16
C PRO A 69 -5.33 12.87 1.66
N PHE A 70 -5.82 11.97 2.51
CA PHE A 70 -6.94 11.04 2.26
C PHE A 70 -6.72 9.97 1.18
N MET A 71 -5.64 10.04 0.40
CA MET A 71 -5.30 9.05 -0.63
C MET A 71 -4.11 8.16 -0.23
N GLY A 72 -3.20 8.65 0.61
CA GLY A 72 -2.01 7.90 1.05
C GLY A 72 -0.72 8.64 0.73
N ALA A 73 0.26 7.94 0.16
CA ALA A 73 1.47 8.55 -0.37
C ALA A 73 1.76 8.02 -1.78
N ALA A 74 2.57 8.76 -2.52
CA ALA A 74 2.97 8.40 -3.86
C ALA A 74 4.49 8.49 -3.99
N ILE A 75 5.08 7.44 -4.55
CA ILE A 75 6.47 7.43 -5.01
C ILE A 75 6.48 7.43 -6.53
N PHE A 76 7.25 8.34 -7.10
CA PHE A 76 7.52 8.34 -8.52
C PHE A 76 8.84 7.62 -8.79
N GLN A 77 8.79 6.60 -9.66
CA GLN A 77 9.98 5.95 -10.19
C GLN A 77 10.40 6.62 -11.50
N ARG A 78 11.72 6.83 -11.69
CA ARG A 78 12.25 7.49 -12.89
C ARG A 78 12.52 6.54 -14.07
N SER A 79 12.29 5.24 -13.88
CA SER A 79 12.46 4.19 -14.89
C SER A 79 11.41 3.11 -14.67
N HIS A 80 10.88 2.55 -15.75
CA HIS A 80 9.99 1.39 -15.67
C HIS A 80 10.80 0.10 -15.44
N PRO A 81 10.32 -0.81 -14.58
CA PRO A 81 10.92 -2.13 -14.44
C PRO A 81 10.93 -2.89 -15.75
N THR A 82 11.92 -3.76 -15.91
CA THR A 82 12.16 -4.51 -17.17
C THR A 82 11.14 -5.61 -17.44
N ASP A 83 10.50 -6.11 -16.38
CA ASP A 83 9.54 -7.20 -16.42
C ASP A 83 8.53 -7.08 -15.27
N ALA A 84 7.42 -7.81 -15.39
CA ALA A 84 6.36 -7.80 -14.41
C ALA A 84 6.77 -8.40 -13.05
N LEU A 85 7.78 -9.27 -13.00
CA LEU A 85 8.26 -9.85 -11.74
C LEU A 85 8.96 -8.80 -10.89
N LYS A 86 9.82 -7.98 -11.49
CA LYS A 86 10.47 -6.85 -10.81
C LYS A 86 9.46 -5.82 -10.30
N GLN A 87 8.43 -5.53 -11.09
CA GLN A 87 7.33 -4.67 -10.65
C GLN A 87 6.56 -5.29 -9.48
N ALA A 88 6.30 -6.60 -9.52
CA ALA A 88 5.63 -7.31 -8.45
C ALA A 88 6.46 -7.36 -7.16
N GLN A 89 7.79 -7.49 -7.28
CA GLN A 89 8.73 -7.39 -6.15
C GLN A 89 8.67 -6.01 -5.51
N ILE A 90 8.65 -4.93 -6.31
CA ILE A 90 8.43 -3.58 -5.79
C ILE A 90 7.08 -3.50 -5.08
N GLY A 91 6.01 -4.00 -5.73
CA GLY A 91 4.66 -3.99 -5.18
C GLY A 91 4.55 -4.71 -3.83
N ILE A 92 5.21 -5.86 -3.63
CA ILE A 92 5.12 -6.59 -2.35
C ILE A 92 5.99 -5.97 -1.24
N ALA A 93 7.04 -5.22 -1.60
CA ALA A 93 7.98 -4.68 -0.62
C ALA A 93 7.33 -3.68 0.36
N GLY A 94 6.39 -2.86 -0.11
CA GLY A 94 5.65 -1.93 0.74
C GLY A 94 4.76 -2.63 1.76
N PRO A 95 3.83 -3.50 1.33
CA PRO A 95 3.02 -4.33 2.21
C PRO A 95 3.84 -5.13 3.22
N LEU A 96 5.00 -5.69 2.84
CA LEU A 96 5.87 -6.39 3.78
C LEU A 96 6.44 -5.47 4.85
N ALA A 97 7.01 -4.32 4.45
CA ALA A 97 7.58 -3.36 5.40
C ALA A 97 6.51 -2.80 6.35
N GLY A 98 5.34 -2.45 5.80
CA GLY A 98 4.20 -1.99 6.59
C GLY A 98 3.63 -3.08 7.52
N THR A 99 3.63 -4.35 7.09
CA THR A 99 3.22 -5.48 7.94
C THR A 99 4.16 -5.66 9.13
N VAL A 100 5.48 -5.56 8.91
CA VAL A 100 6.47 -5.62 10.00
C VAL A 100 6.25 -4.48 10.98
N ALA A 101 6.03 -3.26 10.49
CA ALA A 101 5.76 -2.08 11.32
C ALA A 101 4.49 -2.23 12.17
N ALA A 102 3.38 -2.68 11.55
CA ALA A 102 2.12 -2.89 12.23
C ALA A 102 2.19 -4.02 13.27
N THR A 103 2.92 -5.09 12.95
CA THR A 103 3.19 -6.20 13.87
C THR A 103 4.01 -5.73 15.07
N ALA A 104 5.02 -4.89 14.84
CA ALA A 104 5.81 -4.31 15.92
C ALA A 104 4.94 -3.45 16.85
N ALA A 105 4.03 -2.63 16.30
CA ALA A 105 3.05 -1.88 17.09
C ALA A 105 2.12 -2.83 17.89
N PHE A 106 1.68 -3.94 17.30
CA PHE A 106 0.84 -4.92 17.99
C PHE A 106 1.58 -5.59 19.16
N VAL A 107 2.86 -5.94 18.97
CA VAL A 107 3.72 -6.47 20.03
C VAL A 107 3.93 -5.42 21.13
N LEU A 108 4.17 -4.15 20.78
CA LEU A 108 4.30 -3.06 21.75
C LEU A 108 3.02 -2.89 22.57
N PHE A 109 1.84 -3.04 21.97
CA PHE A 109 0.60 -3.08 22.73
C PHE A 109 0.59 -4.25 23.72
N GLY A 110 0.95 -5.47 23.29
CA GLY A 110 1.02 -6.63 24.19
C GLY A 110 1.96 -6.45 25.38
N LEU A 111 3.03 -5.66 25.22
CA LEU A 111 4.02 -5.38 26.26
C LEU A 111 3.64 -4.22 27.19
N THR A 112 2.94 -3.21 26.66
CA THR A 112 2.68 -1.95 27.38
C THR A 112 1.23 -1.76 27.79
N HIS A 113 0.32 -2.54 27.21
CA HIS A 113 -1.14 -2.38 27.28
C HIS A 113 -1.65 -1.00 26.86
N ASN A 114 -0.81 -0.19 26.18
CA ASN A 114 -1.20 1.12 25.70
C ASN A 114 -2.04 1.00 24.42
N SER A 115 -3.32 1.37 24.52
CA SER A 115 -4.30 1.31 23.43
C SER A 115 -3.90 2.11 22.19
N LEU A 116 -3.00 3.09 22.32
CA LEU A 116 -2.47 3.83 21.18
C LEU A 116 -1.71 2.92 20.20
N PHE A 117 -0.87 2.01 20.72
CA PHE A 117 -0.13 1.08 19.85
C PHE A 117 -1.05 0.05 19.20
N LEU A 118 -2.14 -0.33 19.87
CA LEU A 118 -3.16 -1.19 19.29
C LEU A 118 -3.88 -0.48 18.13
N PHE A 119 -4.20 0.80 18.28
CA PHE A 119 -4.75 1.61 17.18
C PHE A 119 -3.77 1.71 16.01
N TRP A 120 -2.48 1.94 16.27
CA TRP A 120 -1.43 1.98 15.24
C TRP A 120 -1.26 0.64 14.52
N ALA A 121 -1.35 -0.47 15.25
CA ALA A 121 -1.33 -1.81 14.68
C ALA A 121 -2.53 -2.05 13.77
N TRP A 122 -3.74 -1.75 14.26
CA TRP A 122 -4.97 -1.93 13.51
C TRP A 122 -4.97 -1.13 12.20
N ILE A 123 -4.66 0.17 12.26
CA ILE A 123 -4.64 1.01 11.07
C ILE A 123 -3.53 0.59 10.10
N GLY A 124 -2.37 0.15 10.62
CA GLY A 124 -1.29 -0.41 9.82
C GLY A 124 -1.70 -1.71 9.12
N PHE A 125 -2.28 -2.68 9.82
CA PHE A 125 -2.76 -3.92 9.21
C PHE A 125 -3.82 -3.65 8.16
N TYR A 126 -4.78 -2.77 8.47
CA TYR A 126 -5.84 -2.38 7.54
C TYR A 126 -5.27 -1.71 6.28
N LEU A 127 -4.35 -0.76 6.42
CA LEU A 127 -3.70 -0.07 5.29
C LEU A 127 -2.99 -1.04 4.35
N ASN A 128 -2.23 -1.99 4.91
CA ASN A 128 -1.50 -2.97 4.09
C ASN A 128 -2.48 -3.94 3.42
N LEU A 129 -3.52 -4.39 4.13
CA LEU A 129 -4.55 -5.26 3.56
C LEU A 129 -5.30 -4.58 2.42
N PHE A 130 -5.64 -3.30 2.58
CA PHE A 130 -6.27 -2.50 1.54
C PHE A 130 -5.39 -2.39 0.29
N ASN A 131 -4.09 -2.15 0.46
CA ASN A 131 -3.15 -2.11 -0.67
C ASN A 131 -2.98 -3.46 -1.37
N LEU A 132 -3.30 -4.59 -0.74
CA LEU A 132 -3.27 -5.90 -1.37
C LEU A 132 -4.49 -6.23 -2.23
N ILE A 133 -5.51 -5.36 -2.28
CA ILE A 133 -6.62 -5.53 -3.21
C ILE A 133 -6.05 -5.59 -4.64
N PRO A 134 -6.41 -6.61 -5.45
CA PRO A 134 -5.81 -6.81 -6.76
C PRO A 134 -6.43 -5.88 -7.81
N PHE A 135 -6.14 -4.60 -7.66
CA PHE A 135 -6.83 -3.53 -8.38
C PHE A 135 -5.83 -2.45 -8.84
N GLY A 136 -5.79 -2.22 -10.15
CA GLY A 136 -5.21 -1.03 -10.77
C GLY A 136 -3.87 -0.58 -10.19
N MET A 137 -3.88 0.58 -9.53
CA MET A 137 -2.71 1.27 -8.97
C MET A 137 -2.26 0.74 -7.60
N LEU A 138 -3.06 -0.07 -6.92
CA LEU A 138 -2.72 -0.66 -5.62
C LEU A 138 -1.66 -1.76 -5.78
N ASP A 139 -0.94 -2.03 -4.71
CA ASP A 139 0.15 -3.02 -4.71
C ASP A 139 -0.30 -4.42 -5.14
N GLY A 140 -1.46 -4.88 -4.67
CA GLY A 140 -2.05 -6.16 -5.07
C GLY A 140 -2.21 -6.29 -6.58
N GLY A 141 -2.55 -5.17 -7.25
CA GLY A 141 -2.63 -5.09 -8.70
C GLY A 141 -1.30 -5.35 -9.38
N TRP A 142 -0.21 -4.77 -8.84
CA TRP A 142 1.16 -4.96 -9.33
C TRP A 142 1.73 -6.33 -8.98
N ILE A 143 1.47 -6.84 -7.77
CA ILE A 143 1.93 -8.16 -7.30
C ILE A 143 1.34 -9.26 -8.18
N LEU A 144 0.01 -9.25 -8.36
CA LEU A 144 -0.68 -10.27 -9.13
C LEU A 144 -0.62 -10.04 -10.64
N ALA A 145 -0.16 -8.87 -11.11
CA ALA A 145 0.13 -8.65 -12.53
C ALA A 145 1.17 -9.63 -13.07
N ALA A 146 2.14 -10.04 -12.24
CA ALA A 146 3.12 -11.07 -12.59
C ALA A 146 2.51 -12.48 -12.61
N ALA A 147 1.50 -12.74 -11.75
CA ALA A 147 0.89 -14.06 -11.62
C ALA A 147 -0.13 -14.34 -12.74
N SER A 148 -1.18 -13.51 -12.86
CA SER A 148 -2.23 -13.70 -13.86
C SER A 148 -3.12 -12.45 -13.99
N LYS A 149 -3.48 -12.11 -15.23
CA LYS A 149 -4.45 -11.03 -15.54
C LYS A 149 -5.84 -11.27 -14.93
N TRP A 150 -6.21 -12.53 -14.69
CA TRP A 150 -7.52 -12.88 -14.13
C TRP A 150 -7.70 -12.41 -12.69
N PHE A 151 -6.61 -12.24 -11.93
CA PHE A 151 -6.70 -11.69 -10.58
C PHE A 151 -7.13 -10.22 -10.57
N GLN A 152 -6.72 -9.43 -11.56
CA GLN A 152 -7.18 -8.05 -11.69
C GLN A 152 -8.67 -7.98 -12.05
N LEU A 153 -9.17 -8.92 -12.88
CA LEU A 153 -10.60 -9.05 -13.14
C LEU A 153 -11.37 -9.42 -11.88
N LEU A 154 -10.87 -10.38 -11.10
CA LEU A 154 -11.48 -10.76 -9.81
C LEU A 154 -11.52 -9.58 -8.84
N GLY A 155 -10.44 -8.80 -8.73
CA GLY A 155 -10.41 -7.60 -7.89
C GLY A 155 -11.43 -6.54 -8.32
N LEU A 156 -11.52 -6.27 -9.62
CA LEU A 156 -12.49 -5.32 -10.15
C LEU A 156 -13.94 -5.81 -9.97
N ALA A 157 -14.18 -7.10 -10.16
CA ALA A 157 -15.50 -7.70 -9.93
C ALA A 157 -15.89 -7.63 -8.45
N ALA A 158 -14.99 -7.96 -7.53
CA ALA A 158 -15.22 -7.84 -6.09
C ALA A 158 -15.52 -6.39 -5.69
N LEU A 159 -14.79 -5.42 -6.26
CA LEU A 159 -15.06 -4.00 -6.05
C LEU A 159 -16.43 -3.57 -6.59
N ALA A 160 -16.82 -4.04 -7.77
CA ALA A 160 -18.14 -3.76 -8.35
C ALA A 160 -19.27 -4.34 -7.48
N LEU A 161 -19.10 -5.56 -6.98
CA LEU A 161 -20.04 -6.17 -6.03
C LEU A 161 -20.10 -5.37 -4.72
N ALA A 162 -18.96 -4.92 -4.18
CA ALA A 162 -18.96 -4.09 -2.98
C ALA A 162 -19.75 -2.78 -3.19
N VAL A 163 -19.58 -2.10 -4.33
CA VAL A 163 -20.37 -0.92 -4.69
C VAL A 163 -21.87 -1.24 -4.77
N LEU A 164 -22.23 -2.39 -5.35
CA LEU A 164 -23.63 -2.81 -5.50
C LEU A 164 -24.28 -3.12 -4.14
N PHE A 165 -23.61 -3.90 -3.29
CA PHE A 165 -24.18 -4.37 -2.02
C PHE A 165 -24.14 -3.31 -0.92
N PHE A 166 -23.09 -2.49 -0.88
CA PHE A 166 -22.90 -1.51 0.17
C PHE A 166 -23.20 -0.07 -0.25
N HIS A 167 -23.61 0.15 -1.50
CA HIS A 167 -24.05 1.44 -2.04
C HIS A 167 -22.98 2.53 -1.81
N LEU A 168 -23.41 3.78 -1.63
CA LEU A 168 -22.55 4.93 -1.30
C LEU A 168 -22.04 4.92 0.15
N THR A 169 -22.31 3.89 0.96
CA THR A 169 -21.94 3.84 2.38
C THR A 169 -20.42 3.84 2.60
N PHE A 170 -19.66 3.26 1.66
CA PHE A 170 -18.18 3.35 1.65
C PHE A 170 -17.65 4.61 0.92
N GLY A 171 -18.53 5.55 0.57
CA GLY A 171 -18.20 6.83 -0.03
C GLY A 171 -17.92 6.79 -1.55
N PRO A 172 -17.70 7.95 -2.17
CA PRO A 172 -17.39 8.09 -3.61
C PRO A 172 -16.06 7.41 -4.01
N LEU A 173 -15.22 7.01 -3.05
CA LEU A 173 -13.93 6.38 -3.28
C LEU A 173 -14.05 5.06 -4.04
N LEU A 174 -14.98 4.17 -3.67
CA LEU A 174 -15.13 2.88 -4.36
C LEU A 174 -15.59 3.07 -5.82
N LEU A 175 -16.43 4.07 -6.08
CA LEU A 175 -16.86 4.43 -7.43
C LEU A 175 -15.70 4.99 -8.27
N ILE A 176 -14.90 5.89 -7.68
CA ILE A 176 -13.69 6.41 -8.31
C ILE A 176 -12.76 5.25 -8.68
N LEU A 177 -12.45 4.37 -7.73
CA LEU A 177 -11.64 3.18 -7.99
C LEU A 177 -12.27 2.35 -9.11
N LEU A 178 -13.55 2.01 -9.05
CA LEU A 178 -14.19 1.21 -10.10
C LEU A 178 -14.04 1.83 -11.50
N ILE A 179 -14.27 3.15 -11.62
CA ILE A 179 -14.16 3.90 -12.88
C ILE A 179 -12.72 3.88 -13.42
N PHE A 180 -11.73 4.15 -12.57
CA PHE A 180 -10.31 4.13 -12.99
C PHE A 180 -9.77 2.71 -13.20
N GLY A 181 -10.40 1.70 -12.61
CA GLY A 181 -10.01 0.30 -12.74
C GLY A 181 -10.28 -0.28 -14.11
N ILE A 182 -11.42 0.05 -14.72
CA ILE A 182 -11.85 -0.52 -16.00
C ILE A 182 -10.79 -0.27 -17.11
N PRO A 183 -10.30 0.95 -17.35
CA PRO A 183 -9.25 1.18 -18.36
C PRO A 183 -7.96 0.40 -18.08
N THR A 184 -7.54 0.30 -16.81
CA THR A 184 -6.33 -0.44 -16.45
C THR A 184 -6.46 -1.93 -16.72
N MET A 185 -7.63 -2.51 -16.43
CA MET A 185 -7.92 -3.91 -16.74
C MET A 185 -7.96 -4.15 -18.26
N ILE A 186 -8.64 -3.28 -19.02
CA ILE A 186 -8.67 -3.39 -20.49
C ILE A 186 -7.25 -3.32 -21.06
N ALA A 187 -6.43 -2.39 -20.59
CA ALA A 187 -5.04 -2.27 -21.00
C ALA A 187 -4.22 -3.53 -20.66
N ARG A 188 -4.45 -4.14 -19.49
CA ARG A 188 -3.77 -5.38 -19.09
C ARG A 188 -4.07 -6.54 -20.04
N PHE A 189 -5.33 -6.70 -20.45
CA PHE A 189 -5.73 -7.76 -21.38
C PHE A 189 -5.20 -7.51 -22.80
N ARG A 190 -5.23 -6.26 -23.26
CA ARG A 190 -4.69 -5.87 -24.58
C ARG A 190 -3.18 -6.11 -24.69
N ASN A 191 -2.46 -5.85 -23.60
CA ASN A 191 -1.00 -5.89 -23.57
C ASN A 191 -0.44 -7.22 -23.03
N ASP A 192 -1.26 -8.24 -22.83
CA ASP A 192 -0.83 -9.48 -22.17
C ASP A 192 0.24 -10.26 -22.94
N SER A 193 0.27 -10.14 -24.28
CA SER A 193 1.28 -10.76 -25.13
C SER A 193 2.65 -10.07 -25.07
N LEU A 194 2.77 -8.91 -24.40
CA LEU A 194 4.04 -8.19 -24.34
C LEU A 194 5.11 -9.02 -23.60
N PRO A 195 6.38 -8.97 -24.05
CA PRO A 195 7.49 -9.64 -23.37
C PRO A 195 7.59 -9.31 -21.89
N TYR A 196 7.19 -8.10 -21.49
CA TYR A 196 7.12 -7.66 -20.10
C TYR A 196 6.35 -8.62 -19.18
N TYR A 197 5.23 -9.21 -19.65
CA TYR A 197 4.43 -10.16 -18.89
C TYR A 197 4.80 -11.62 -19.17
N GLN A 198 5.24 -11.91 -20.40
CA GLN A 198 5.57 -13.26 -20.84
C GLN A 198 6.94 -13.74 -20.34
N SER A 199 7.86 -12.84 -20.01
CA SER A 199 9.20 -13.16 -19.52
C SER A 199 9.24 -13.68 -18.09
N VAL A 200 8.12 -13.62 -17.34
CA VAL A 200 8.06 -14.05 -15.94
C VAL A 200 8.13 -15.58 -15.84
N PRO A 201 9.15 -16.16 -15.16
CA PRO A 201 9.25 -17.60 -14.95
C PRO A 201 8.09 -18.13 -14.10
N THR A 202 7.65 -19.38 -14.34
CA THR A 202 6.56 -20.01 -13.58
C THR A 202 6.79 -19.98 -12.07
N ALA A 203 8.02 -20.21 -11.63
CA ALA A 203 8.40 -20.12 -10.22
C ALA A 203 8.16 -18.71 -9.64
N GLY A 204 8.42 -17.65 -10.43
CA GLY A 204 8.13 -16.27 -10.05
C GLY A 204 6.63 -16.01 -9.94
N LYS A 205 5.83 -16.52 -10.89
CA LYS A 205 4.35 -16.41 -10.86
C LYS A 205 3.76 -17.05 -9.60
N VAL A 206 4.16 -18.29 -9.33
CA VAL A 206 3.70 -19.06 -8.17
C VAL A 206 4.21 -18.44 -6.88
N GLY A 207 5.49 -18.06 -6.82
CA GLY A 207 6.10 -17.44 -5.64
C GLY A 207 5.41 -16.15 -5.24
N MET A 208 5.15 -15.24 -6.19
CA MET A 208 4.44 -13.99 -5.90
C MET A 208 2.97 -14.22 -5.53
N GLY A 209 2.29 -15.16 -6.18
CA GLY A 209 0.91 -15.52 -5.85
C GLY A 209 0.77 -16.10 -4.43
N LEU A 210 1.67 -17.00 -4.04
CA LEU A 210 1.70 -17.57 -2.69
C LEU A 210 2.06 -16.52 -1.64
N ALA A 211 3.07 -15.68 -1.92
CA ALA A 211 3.45 -14.60 -1.00
C ALA A 211 2.29 -13.63 -0.77
N TRP A 212 1.56 -13.27 -1.83
CA TRP A 212 0.34 -12.45 -1.73
C TRP A 212 -0.73 -13.14 -0.87
N LEU A 213 -1.02 -14.42 -1.10
CA LEU A 213 -2.01 -15.18 -0.33
C LEU A 213 -1.67 -15.25 1.15
N VAL A 214 -0.41 -15.55 1.49
CA VAL A 214 0.06 -15.60 2.87
C VAL A 214 -0.10 -14.24 3.54
N LEU A 215 0.27 -13.17 2.84
CA LEU A 215 0.22 -11.82 3.38
C LEU A 215 -1.23 -11.35 3.61
N VAL A 216 -2.14 -11.62 2.67
CA VAL A 216 -3.58 -11.35 2.83
C VAL A 216 -4.15 -12.13 4.01
N GLY A 217 -3.82 -13.42 4.13
CA GLY A 217 -4.29 -14.27 5.23
C GLY A 217 -3.82 -13.75 6.60
N TYR A 218 -2.52 -13.44 6.71
CA TYR A 218 -1.95 -12.87 7.93
C TYR A 218 -2.58 -11.52 8.30
N LEU A 219 -2.63 -10.58 7.35
CA LEU A 219 -3.16 -9.24 7.59
C LEU A 219 -4.65 -9.25 7.87
N GLY A 220 -5.42 -10.12 7.22
CA GLY A 220 -6.84 -10.31 7.51
C GLY A 220 -7.06 -10.78 8.94
N TYR A 221 -6.33 -11.81 9.38
CA TYR A 221 -6.39 -12.30 10.75
C TYR A 221 -5.94 -11.22 11.74
N ALA A 222 -4.77 -10.60 11.55
CA ALA A 222 -4.20 -9.62 12.45
C ALA A 222 -5.07 -8.35 12.58
N SER A 223 -5.62 -7.87 11.46
CA SER A 223 -6.56 -6.74 11.43
C SER A 223 -7.83 -7.03 12.24
N MET A 224 -8.41 -8.22 12.06
CA MET A 224 -9.60 -8.65 12.81
C MET A 224 -9.32 -8.76 14.32
N GLN A 225 -8.17 -9.34 14.69
CA GLN A 225 -7.76 -9.43 16.09
C GLN A 225 -7.57 -8.04 16.72
N ALA A 226 -6.86 -7.14 16.04
CA ALA A 226 -6.65 -5.79 16.54
C ALA A 226 -7.96 -4.99 16.65
N TYR A 227 -8.87 -5.14 15.68
CA TYR A 227 -10.19 -4.52 15.71
C TYR A 227 -11.03 -4.98 16.91
N ASN A 228 -11.11 -6.30 17.13
CA ASN A 228 -11.87 -6.87 18.25
C ASN A 228 -11.35 -6.40 19.61
N LEU A 229 -10.04 -6.25 19.76
CA LEU A 229 -9.44 -5.72 20.98
C LEU A 229 -9.76 -4.22 21.18
N LEU A 230 -9.78 -3.44 20.10
CA LEU A 230 -10.15 -2.02 20.17
C LEU A 230 -11.62 -1.82 20.57
N THR A 231 -12.53 -2.62 19.99
CA THR A 231 -13.96 -2.53 20.30
C THR A 231 -14.24 -3.02 21.73
N ALA A 232 -13.55 -4.05 22.20
CA ALA A 232 -13.64 -4.49 23.58
C ALA A 232 -13.18 -3.41 24.57
N GLN A 233 -12.13 -2.65 24.26
CA GLN A 233 -11.66 -1.56 25.12
C GLN A 233 -12.62 -0.38 25.15
N THR A 234 -13.27 -0.05 24.02
CA THR A 234 -14.27 1.03 23.96
C THR A 234 -15.61 0.65 24.59
N ALA A 235 -15.95 -0.64 24.65
CA ALA A 235 -17.16 -1.10 25.34
C ALA A 235 -17.03 -1.11 26.89
N LEU A 236 -15.80 -1.01 27.42
CA LEU A 236 -15.50 -1.06 28.85
C LEU A 236 -15.23 0.33 29.48
N GLY A 237 -15.21 1.39 28.68
CA GLY A 237 -14.98 2.78 29.13
C GLY A 237 -16.20 3.66 28.87
#